data_AF-A0A1W2GMD8-F1
#
_entry.id   AF-A0A1W2GMD8-F1
#
_cell.length_a   1.000
_cell.length_b   1.000
_cell.length_c   1.000
_cell.angle_alpha   90.00
_cell.angle_beta   90.00
_cell.angle_gamma   90.00
#
_symmetry.space_group_name_H-M   'P 1'
#
loop_
_entity.id
_entity.type
_entity.pdbx_description
1 polymer ?
#
loop_
_entity_poly.entity_id
_entity_poly.type
_entity_poly.pdbx_seq_one_letter_code
_entity_poly.pdbx_strand_id
1 'polypeptide(L)'
;MKITHITIIGIIFLSILWFTTFSTLVLTFGAVFFLALWLNTFNYLSGKNFLLDIWHYYSTTSRSLQFWDDYCEANQNKSDVIISLSTIPSRISEIIPTLKSLLSQKRAPKKIHLYVPQLSMREQVGYDIPKEIEGLKCLEIIRTKKDWGPSTKFIPAVETLSPDQKILVVDDDNMYPRVMLGDFDKASDEKPDWIVASSGWRVPEDLVDRDTTFWTNVKLQAPAPVPTTRVNDFYEIDIVQGYSGFLIKPRFFCLQELTNYPDEPVALKFVDDVWISAHAQVSKYVFPSNRFCYTPFWKLDFFKSNSLASINNHGKELDEDRNNSIALRYFKEKWNR
;
A
#
# COMPACT_ATOMS: atom_id res chain seq x y z
N MET A 1 -70.12 -18.03 29.92
CA MET A 1 -69.73 -16.90 29.05
C MET A 1 -68.43 -16.18 29.45
N LYS A 2 -67.60 -16.68 30.40
CA LYS A 2 -66.32 -16.04 30.80
C LYS A 2 -65.06 -16.72 30.25
N ILE A 3 -65.14 -18.00 29.87
CA ILE A 3 -63.97 -18.79 29.42
C ILE A 3 -63.55 -18.40 27.99
N THR A 4 -64.50 -18.08 27.10
CA THR A 4 -64.24 -17.71 25.69
C THR A 4 -63.53 -16.37 25.52
N HIS A 5 -63.75 -15.39 26.41
CA HIS A 5 -63.06 -14.10 26.31
C HIS A 5 -61.58 -14.17 26.70
N ILE A 6 -61.21 -15.01 27.67
CA ILE A 6 -59.80 -15.18 28.09
C ILE A 6 -58.99 -15.87 26.97
N THR A 7 -59.59 -16.82 26.26
CA THR A 7 -58.94 -17.52 25.13
C THR A 7 -58.68 -16.58 23.95
N ILE A 8 -59.63 -15.69 23.61
CA ILE A 8 -59.47 -14.73 22.51
C ILE A 8 -58.38 -13.71 22.83
N ILE A 9 -58.34 -13.17 24.05
CA ILE A 9 -57.30 -12.22 24.48
C ILE A 9 -55.91 -12.89 24.49
N GLY A 10 -55.82 -14.15 24.92
CA GLY A 10 -54.59 -14.94 24.88
C GLY A 10 -54.07 -15.17 23.46
N ILE A 11 -54.96 -15.49 22.51
CA ILE A 11 -54.61 -15.67 21.09
C ILE A 11 -54.14 -14.35 20.47
N ILE A 12 -54.83 -13.24 20.74
CA ILE A 12 -54.43 -11.91 20.25
C ILE A 12 -53.05 -11.54 20.82
N PHE A 13 -52.80 -11.76 22.11
CA PHE A 13 -51.52 -11.46 22.73
C PHE A 13 -50.37 -12.32 22.16
N LEU A 14 -50.59 -13.62 21.96
CA LEU A 14 -49.63 -14.51 21.30
C LEU A 14 -49.35 -14.10 19.85
N SER A 15 -50.38 -13.69 19.10
CA SER A 15 -50.22 -13.23 17.71
C SER A 15 -49.47 -11.90 17.61
N ILE A 16 -49.69 -10.96 18.53
CA ILE A 16 -48.93 -9.70 18.61
C ILE A 16 -47.48 -9.99 19.01
N LEU A 17 -47.24 -10.86 20.00
CA LEU A 17 -45.89 -11.25 20.41
C LEU A 17 -45.15 -11.99 19.29
N TRP A 18 -45.84 -12.86 18.55
CA TRP A 18 -45.28 -13.54 17.38
C TRP A 18 -44.98 -12.57 16.24
N PHE A 19 -45.87 -11.62 15.95
CA PHE A 19 -45.65 -10.61 14.91
C PHE A 19 -44.51 -9.65 15.27
N THR A 20 -44.40 -9.22 16.53
CA THR A 20 -43.30 -8.36 16.97
C THR A 20 -41.97 -9.10 16.96
N THR A 21 -41.91 -10.34 17.44
CA THR A 21 -40.70 -11.18 17.38
C THR A 21 -40.32 -11.55 15.95
N PHE A 22 -41.28 -11.85 15.08
CA PHE A 22 -41.03 -12.10 13.66
C PHE A 22 -40.52 -10.84 12.95
N SER A 23 -41.13 -9.68 13.20
CA SER A 23 -40.69 -8.39 12.63
C SER A 23 -39.29 -8.01 13.10
N THR A 24 -38.98 -8.14 14.39
CA THR A 24 -37.62 -7.88 14.90
C THR A 24 -36.60 -8.87 14.35
N LEU A 25 -36.97 -10.14 14.18
CA LEU A 25 -36.11 -11.15 13.57
C LEU A 25 -35.83 -10.82 12.09
N VAL A 26 -36.85 -10.47 11.30
CA VAL A 26 -36.70 -10.03 9.90
C VAL A 26 -35.83 -8.77 9.79
N LEU A 27 -36.04 -7.77 10.65
CA LEU A 27 -35.20 -6.56 10.69
C LEU A 27 -33.75 -6.88 11.06
N THR A 28 -33.53 -7.79 12.01
CA THR A 28 -32.19 -8.22 12.43
C THR A 28 -31.49 -8.98 11.31
N PHE A 29 -32.15 -9.95 10.68
CA PHE A 29 -31.62 -10.67 9.52
C PHE A 29 -31.34 -9.74 8.35
N GLY A 30 -32.24 -8.78 8.09
CA GLY A 30 -32.03 -7.74 7.08
C GLY A 30 -30.80 -6.89 7.38
N ALA A 31 -30.65 -6.40 8.62
CA ALA A 31 -29.50 -5.60 9.02
C ALA A 31 -28.17 -6.39 8.91
N VAL A 32 -28.16 -7.66 9.35
CA VAL A 32 -26.99 -8.54 9.22
C VAL A 32 -26.65 -8.78 7.75
N PHE A 33 -27.65 -9.02 6.90
CA PHE A 33 -27.46 -9.20 5.46
C PHE A 33 -26.86 -7.94 4.81
N PHE A 34 -27.42 -6.75 5.07
CA PHE A 34 -26.90 -5.50 4.52
C PHE A 34 -25.50 -5.17 5.04
N LEU A 35 -25.20 -5.46 6.31
CA LEU A 35 -23.85 -5.31 6.86
C LEU A 35 -22.87 -6.26 6.17
N ALA A 36 -23.25 -7.52 5.98
CA ALA A 36 -22.42 -8.50 5.28
C ALA A 36 -22.20 -8.09 3.82
N LEU A 37 -23.24 -7.64 3.13
CA LEU A 37 -23.14 -7.15 1.75
C LEU A 37 -22.23 -5.92 1.65
N TRP A 38 -22.37 -4.97 2.57
CA TRP A 38 -21.53 -3.78 2.65
C TRP A 38 -20.06 -4.15 2.92
N LEU A 39 -19.79 -5.02 3.90
CA LEU A 39 -18.44 -5.50 4.21
C LEU A 39 -17.79 -6.21 3.02
N ASN A 40 -18.53 -7.09 2.35
CA ASN A 40 -18.03 -7.78 1.16
C ASN A 40 -17.74 -6.80 0.02
N THR A 41 -18.63 -5.82 -0.21
CA THR A 41 -18.44 -4.78 -1.23
C THR A 41 -17.22 -3.91 -0.92
N PHE A 42 -17.07 -3.48 0.34
CA PHE A 42 -15.93 -2.72 0.80
C PHE A 42 -14.62 -3.49 0.61
N ASN A 43 -14.57 -4.75 1.07
CA ASN A 43 -13.39 -5.60 0.93
C ASN A 43 -13.00 -5.79 -0.54
N TYR A 44 -13.99 -6.07 -1.41
CA TYR A 44 -13.76 -6.22 -2.84
C TYR A 44 -13.22 -4.92 -3.48
N LEU A 45 -13.88 -3.78 -3.26
CA LEU A 45 -13.51 -2.52 -3.91
C LEU A 45 -12.19 -1.93 -3.41
N SER A 46 -11.87 -2.12 -2.13
CA SER A 46 -10.62 -1.65 -1.53
C SER A 46 -9.47 -2.62 -1.70
N GLY A 47 -9.76 -3.87 -2.08
CA GLY A 47 -8.80 -4.97 -2.05
C GLY A 47 -8.37 -5.41 -0.65
N LYS A 48 -8.97 -4.86 0.42
CA LYS A 48 -8.61 -5.09 1.83
C LYS A 48 -9.51 -6.15 2.47
N ASN A 49 -9.19 -6.53 3.70
CA ASN A 49 -10.04 -7.41 4.49
C ASN A 49 -10.21 -6.85 5.91
N PHE A 50 -11.27 -6.07 6.12
CA PHE A 50 -11.48 -5.28 7.32
C PHE A 50 -11.25 -6.05 8.63
N LEU A 51 -11.86 -7.23 8.78
CA LEU A 51 -11.75 -8.04 10.01
C LEU A 51 -10.34 -8.62 10.18
N LEU A 52 -9.75 -9.16 9.12
CA LEU A 52 -8.39 -9.70 9.17
C LEU A 52 -7.34 -8.62 9.37
N ASP A 53 -7.61 -7.39 8.91
CA ASP A 53 -6.71 -6.25 9.02
C ASP A 53 -6.76 -5.65 10.44
N ILE A 54 -7.93 -5.62 11.08
CA ILE A 54 -8.06 -5.29 12.51
C ILE A 54 -7.30 -6.32 13.36
N TRP A 55 -7.55 -7.61 13.12
CA TRP A 55 -6.88 -8.66 13.87
C TRP A 55 -5.36 -8.63 13.65
N HIS A 56 -4.91 -8.48 12.41
CA HIS A 56 -3.50 -8.35 12.08
C HIS A 56 -2.88 -7.15 12.79
N TYR A 57 -3.52 -5.97 12.75
CA TYR A 57 -3.02 -4.78 13.43
C TYR A 57 -2.83 -5.06 14.91
N TYR A 58 -3.86 -5.54 15.60
CA TYR A 58 -3.80 -5.81 17.04
C TYR A 58 -2.71 -6.84 17.38
N SER A 59 -2.65 -7.94 16.62
CA SER A 59 -1.64 -8.99 16.83
C SER A 59 -0.21 -8.47 16.65
N THR A 60 0.01 -7.57 15.70
CA THR A 60 1.32 -6.99 15.40
C THR A 60 1.69 -5.90 16.40
N THR A 61 0.77 -4.99 16.75
CA THR A 61 1.09 -3.86 17.63
C THR A 61 1.14 -4.22 19.11
N SER A 62 0.46 -5.29 19.53
CA SER A 62 0.48 -5.77 20.93
C SER A 62 1.84 -6.31 21.39
N ARG A 63 2.75 -6.62 20.47
CA ARG A 63 4.13 -7.01 20.78
C ARG A 63 5.08 -5.82 20.66
N SER A 64 6.18 -5.85 21.41
CA SER A 64 7.21 -4.81 21.34
C SER A 64 7.92 -4.83 19.99
N LEU A 65 8.57 -3.73 19.63
CA LEU A 65 9.39 -3.66 18.41
C LEU A 65 10.57 -4.65 18.50
N GLN A 66 11.23 -4.71 19.66
CA GLN A 66 12.33 -5.67 19.92
C GLN A 66 11.89 -7.13 19.76
N PHE A 67 10.67 -7.49 20.20
CA PHE A 67 10.15 -8.85 20.01
C PHE A 67 10.09 -9.23 18.53
N TRP A 68 9.63 -8.30 17.67
CA TRP A 68 9.56 -8.56 16.22
C TRP A 68 10.93 -8.56 15.56
N ASP A 69 11.86 -7.76 16.04
CA ASP A 69 13.26 -7.79 15.58
C ASP A 69 13.93 -9.13 15.89
N ASP A 70 13.78 -9.62 17.12
CA ASP A 70 14.26 -10.95 17.51
C ASP A 70 13.56 -12.08 16.73
N TYR A 71 12.25 -11.94 16.48
CA TYR A 71 11.49 -12.86 15.63
C TYR A 71 12.02 -12.89 14.19
N CYS A 72 12.27 -11.72 13.59
CA CYS A 72 12.82 -11.59 12.25
C CYS A 72 14.21 -12.23 12.15
N GLU A 73 15.07 -11.96 13.15
CA GLU A 73 16.44 -12.46 13.13
C GLU A 73 16.52 -13.98 13.31
N ALA A 74 15.73 -14.54 14.23
CA ALA A 74 15.69 -15.98 14.50
C ALA A 74 14.94 -16.79 13.43
N ASN A 75 14.25 -16.14 12.48
CA ASN A 75 13.47 -16.83 11.46
C ASN A 75 14.39 -17.52 10.44
N GLN A 76 14.38 -18.85 10.43
CA GLN A 76 15.18 -19.66 9.50
C GLN A 76 14.69 -19.58 8.05
N ASN A 77 13.42 -19.21 7.82
CA ASN A 77 12.86 -18.97 6.49
C ASN A 77 13.18 -17.55 6.02
N LYS A 78 14.46 -17.22 5.82
CA LYS A 78 14.90 -15.93 5.28
C LYS A 78 14.79 -15.92 3.75
N SER A 79 14.38 -14.76 3.23
CA SER A 79 14.46 -14.38 1.82
C SER A 79 15.76 -13.63 1.55
N ASP A 80 16.23 -13.66 0.31
CA ASP A 80 17.32 -12.78 -0.14
C ASP A 80 16.86 -11.33 -0.41
N VAL A 81 15.55 -11.05 -0.30
CA VAL A 81 14.97 -9.73 -0.55
C VAL A 81 15.37 -8.73 0.54
N ILE A 82 15.85 -7.55 0.11
CA ILE A 82 16.01 -6.37 0.96
C ILE A 82 14.75 -5.52 0.86
N ILE A 83 14.18 -5.13 1.99
CA ILE A 83 13.07 -4.19 2.02
C ILE A 83 13.65 -2.77 2.09
N SER A 84 13.18 -1.88 1.23
CA SER A 84 13.69 -0.52 1.10
C SER A 84 12.57 0.48 1.31
N LEU A 85 12.77 1.44 2.21
CA LEU A 85 11.81 2.51 2.49
C LEU A 85 12.53 3.80 2.89
N SER A 86 11.81 4.92 2.85
CA SER A 86 12.25 6.21 3.35
C SER A 86 11.14 6.90 4.13
N THR A 87 11.50 7.88 4.96
CA THR A 87 10.56 8.67 5.76
C THR A 87 10.86 10.15 5.62
N ILE A 88 9.95 11.00 6.11
CA ILE A 88 10.16 12.44 6.31
C ILE A 88 10.22 12.75 7.82
N PRO A 89 10.78 13.91 8.25
CA PRO A 89 10.92 14.22 9.67
C PRO A 89 9.60 14.19 10.44
N SER A 90 8.50 14.71 9.86
CA SER A 90 7.18 14.68 10.50
C SER A 90 6.56 13.27 10.67
N ARG A 91 7.05 12.25 9.94
CA ARG A 91 6.49 10.87 9.98
C ARG A 91 7.37 9.86 10.69
N ILE A 92 8.65 10.17 10.93
CA ILE A 92 9.59 9.17 11.49
C ILE A 92 9.18 8.69 12.89
N SER A 93 8.54 9.53 13.71
CA SER A 93 8.00 9.14 15.01
C SER A 93 6.84 8.15 14.91
N GLU A 94 6.16 8.08 13.76
CA GLU A 94 4.98 7.24 13.53
C GLU A 94 5.29 5.95 12.77
N ILE A 95 6.56 5.69 12.43
CA ILE A 95 6.99 4.57 11.57
C ILE A 95 6.90 3.20 12.26
N ILE A 96 6.79 3.17 13.60
CA ILE A 96 6.89 1.93 14.41
C ILE A 96 5.90 0.84 13.96
N PRO A 97 4.60 1.10 13.72
CA PRO A 97 3.67 0.07 13.25
C PRO A 97 4.08 -0.54 11.90
N THR A 98 4.56 0.30 10.97
CA THR A 98 5.09 -0.12 9.67
C THR A 98 6.26 -1.07 9.86
N LEU A 99 7.27 -0.66 10.65
CA LEU A 99 8.43 -1.51 10.95
C LEU A 99 8.03 -2.83 11.62
N LYS A 100 7.12 -2.81 12.60
CA LYS A 100 6.62 -4.05 13.22
C LYS A 100 5.99 -4.98 12.18
N SER A 101 5.22 -4.46 11.23
CA SER A 101 4.60 -5.27 10.18
C SER A 101 5.63 -5.91 9.23
N LEU A 102 6.69 -5.17 8.89
CA LEU A 102 7.81 -5.65 8.06
C LEU A 102 8.69 -6.69 8.78
N LEU A 103 8.91 -6.51 10.08
CA LEU A 103 9.65 -7.48 10.90
C LEU A 103 8.83 -8.75 11.19
N SER A 104 7.49 -8.66 11.15
CA SER A 104 6.60 -9.78 11.45
C SER A 104 6.37 -10.78 10.30
N GLN A 105 7.02 -10.58 9.14
CA GLN A 105 6.81 -11.40 7.94
C GLN A 105 7.11 -12.90 8.20
N LYS A 106 6.25 -13.78 7.68
CA LYS A 106 6.41 -15.25 7.84
C LYS A 106 7.68 -15.77 7.15
N ARG A 107 7.98 -15.23 5.98
CA ARG A 107 9.30 -15.31 5.35
C ARG A 107 10.01 -14.01 5.71
N ALA A 108 11.14 -14.08 6.40
CA ALA A 108 11.81 -12.87 6.90
C ALA A 108 12.67 -12.22 5.80
N PRO A 109 12.82 -10.89 5.79
CA PRO A 109 13.71 -10.22 4.85
C PRO A 109 15.18 -10.49 5.15
N LYS A 110 16.02 -10.31 4.14
CA LYS A 110 17.48 -10.29 4.30
C LYS A 110 17.89 -9.17 5.24
N LYS A 111 17.33 -7.97 4.98
CA LYS A 111 17.52 -6.74 5.75
C LYS A 111 16.39 -5.76 5.41
N ILE A 112 16.10 -4.84 6.32
CA ILE A 112 15.26 -3.67 6.06
C ILE A 112 16.17 -2.44 6.04
N HIS A 113 16.17 -1.70 4.94
CA HIS A 113 16.95 -0.46 4.77
C HIS A 113 16.02 0.74 4.86
N LEU A 114 16.15 1.51 5.95
CA LEU A 114 15.49 2.80 6.09
C LEU A 114 16.44 3.91 5.67
N TYR A 115 16.18 4.50 4.51
CA TYR A 115 16.95 5.62 3.99
C TYR A 115 16.47 6.94 4.62
N VAL A 116 17.39 7.65 5.25
CA VAL A 116 17.13 8.91 5.95
C VAL A 116 18.14 9.96 5.48
N PRO A 117 17.74 10.93 4.64
CA PRO A 117 18.61 12.03 4.25
C PRO A 117 19.15 12.83 5.44
N GLN A 118 20.23 13.57 5.24
CA GLN A 118 20.71 14.51 6.26
C GLN A 118 19.73 15.67 6.49
N LEU A 119 19.14 16.18 5.41
CA LEU A 119 18.15 17.26 5.40
C LEU A 119 16.99 16.86 4.49
N SER A 120 15.75 17.03 4.96
CA SER A 120 14.55 16.80 4.15
C SER A 120 14.38 17.88 3.08
N MET A 121 14.26 17.49 1.81
CA MET A 121 13.90 18.39 0.70
C MET A 121 12.51 18.98 0.91
N ARG A 122 11.58 18.21 1.48
CA ARG A 122 10.19 18.65 1.66
C ARG A 122 10.03 19.59 2.86
N GLU A 123 10.62 19.23 3.99
CA GLU A 123 10.38 19.91 5.26
C GLU A 123 11.51 20.86 5.65
N GLN A 124 12.65 20.83 4.94
CA GLN A 124 13.81 21.70 5.16
C GLN A 124 14.37 21.62 6.60
N VAL A 125 14.20 20.46 7.24
CA VAL A 125 14.72 20.16 8.58
C VAL A 125 15.43 18.80 8.61
N GLY A 126 16.29 18.62 9.62
CA GLY A 126 16.94 17.35 9.90
C GLY A 126 15.98 16.32 10.48
N TYR A 127 16.50 15.12 10.76
CA TYR A 127 15.71 14.01 11.28
C TYR A 127 16.14 13.66 12.71
N ASP A 128 15.16 13.68 13.62
CA ASP A 128 15.27 13.14 14.96
C ASP A 128 14.87 11.66 14.94
N ILE A 129 15.87 10.78 14.92
CA ILE A 129 15.66 9.33 14.83
C ILE A 129 15.16 8.82 16.20
N PRO A 130 14.02 8.11 16.27
CA PRO A 130 13.55 7.50 17.52
C PRO A 130 14.54 6.46 18.04
N LYS A 131 14.90 6.53 19.32
CA LYS A 131 15.84 5.58 19.94
C LYS A 131 15.37 4.13 19.85
N GLU A 132 14.06 3.93 19.80
CA GLU A 132 13.43 2.62 19.71
C GLU A 132 13.76 1.88 18.41
N ILE A 133 14.11 2.60 17.34
CA ILE A 133 14.48 1.99 16.05
C ILE A 133 16.00 1.86 15.89
N GLU A 134 16.78 2.42 16.80
CA GLU A 134 18.24 2.29 16.81
C GLU A 134 18.65 0.91 17.35
N GLY A 135 19.70 0.32 16.75
CA GLY A 135 20.29 -0.93 17.24
C GLY A 135 19.49 -2.20 16.94
N LEU A 136 18.39 -2.12 16.20
CA LEU A 136 17.66 -3.30 15.71
C LEU A 136 18.52 -4.13 14.75
N LYS A 137 18.43 -5.46 14.84
CA LYS A 137 19.26 -6.42 14.09
C LYS A 137 18.83 -6.54 12.64
N CYS A 138 17.53 -6.54 12.38
CA CYS A 138 16.97 -6.67 11.03
C CYS A 138 16.86 -5.33 10.27
N LEU A 139 16.95 -4.20 10.97
CA LEU A 139 16.89 -2.86 10.38
C LEU A 139 18.29 -2.26 10.23
N GLU A 140 18.49 -1.52 9.15
CA GLU A 140 19.65 -0.65 8.94
C GLU A 140 19.16 0.74 8.59
N ILE A 141 19.62 1.74 9.34
CA ILE A 141 19.32 3.15 9.07
C ILE A 141 20.47 3.71 8.25
N ILE A 142 20.20 4.06 7.00
CA ILE A 142 21.21 4.50 6.05
C ILE A 142 21.06 6.00 5.84
N ARG A 143 22.08 6.76 6.26
CA ARG A 143 22.13 8.21 6.02
C ARG A 143 22.53 8.50 4.57
N THR A 144 21.65 9.17 3.82
CA THR A 144 21.94 9.57 2.44
C THR A 144 22.39 11.03 2.35
N LYS A 145 23.32 11.30 1.42
CA LYS A 145 23.81 12.67 1.17
C LYS A 145 22.77 13.53 0.45
N LYS A 146 22.03 12.92 -0.48
CA LYS A 146 21.00 13.57 -1.30
C LYS A 146 19.63 13.03 -0.91
N ASP A 147 18.69 13.95 -0.76
CA ASP A 147 17.26 13.62 -0.72
C ASP A 147 16.71 13.65 -2.15
N TRP A 148 16.18 12.52 -2.60
CA TRP A 148 15.52 12.36 -3.89
C TRP A 148 14.00 12.56 -3.78
N GLY A 149 13.53 13.12 -2.67
CA GLY A 149 12.13 13.19 -2.34
C GLY A 149 11.57 11.79 -2.10
N PRO A 150 10.37 11.47 -2.63
CA PRO A 150 9.76 10.16 -2.45
C PRO A 150 10.61 9.02 -3.04
N SER A 151 11.39 9.29 -4.08
CA SER A 151 12.30 8.33 -4.70
C SER A 151 13.49 7.90 -3.83
N THR A 152 13.69 8.55 -2.68
CA THR A 152 14.70 8.15 -1.68
C THR A 152 14.48 6.71 -1.19
N LYS A 153 13.25 6.18 -1.29
CA LYS A 153 12.93 4.79 -0.97
C LYS A 153 13.50 3.75 -1.94
N PHE A 154 14.03 4.15 -3.11
CA PHE A 154 14.62 3.19 -4.06
C PHE A 154 15.91 3.64 -4.74
N ILE A 155 16.13 4.93 -5.01
CA ILE A 155 17.33 5.38 -5.76
C ILE A 155 18.64 4.98 -5.06
N PRO A 156 18.81 5.24 -3.75
CA PRO A 156 20.04 4.85 -3.05
C PRO A 156 20.25 3.33 -3.04
N ALA A 157 19.18 2.55 -3.00
CA ALA A 157 19.25 1.09 -3.06
C ALA A 157 19.70 0.60 -4.44
N VAL A 158 19.14 1.18 -5.52
CA VAL A 158 19.54 0.88 -6.90
C VAL A 158 20.99 1.28 -7.18
N GLU A 159 21.46 2.39 -6.61
CA GLU A 159 22.84 2.88 -6.77
C GLU A 159 23.89 1.99 -6.08
N THR A 160 23.55 1.38 -4.94
CA THR A 160 24.55 0.76 -4.05
C THR A 160 24.52 -0.77 -4.02
N LEU A 161 23.38 -1.38 -4.33
CA LEU A 161 23.20 -2.83 -4.25
C LEU A 161 23.61 -3.54 -5.55
N SER A 162 23.83 -4.85 -5.47
CA SER A 162 24.25 -5.64 -6.64
C SER A 162 23.15 -5.68 -7.72
N PRO A 163 23.52 -5.84 -9.01
CA PRO A 163 22.57 -5.81 -10.12
C PRO A 163 21.35 -6.73 -10.00
N ASP A 164 21.51 -7.89 -9.37
CA ASP A 164 20.45 -8.90 -9.18
C ASP A 164 19.79 -8.88 -7.81
N GLN A 165 20.19 -7.99 -6.90
CA GLN A 165 19.60 -7.89 -5.57
C GLN A 165 18.10 -7.56 -5.69
N LYS A 166 17.24 -8.43 -5.17
CA LYS A 166 15.81 -8.16 -5.05
C LYS A 166 15.58 -7.08 -4.00
N ILE A 167 14.91 -6.01 -4.39
CA ILE A 167 14.59 -4.87 -3.54
C ILE A 167 13.08 -4.70 -3.52
N LEU A 168 12.45 -4.97 -2.38
CA LEU A 168 11.04 -4.68 -2.16
C LEU A 168 10.90 -3.26 -1.61
N VAL A 169 10.39 -2.36 -2.45
CA VAL A 169 10.19 -0.95 -2.12
C VAL A 169 8.82 -0.76 -1.48
N VAL A 170 8.77 -0.09 -0.32
CA VAL A 170 7.54 0.17 0.45
C VAL A 170 7.53 1.59 1.03
N ASP A 171 6.38 2.05 1.50
CA ASP A 171 6.22 3.33 2.19
C ASP A 171 6.23 3.15 3.73
N ASP A 172 6.34 4.27 4.44
CA ASP A 172 6.50 4.38 5.90
C ASP A 172 5.18 4.39 6.69
N ASP A 173 4.02 4.37 6.03
CA ASP A 173 2.70 4.65 6.62
C ASP A 173 1.66 3.53 6.46
N ASN A 174 2.09 2.32 6.08
CA ASN A 174 1.23 1.19 5.83
C ASN A 174 1.52 -0.02 6.73
N MET A 175 0.47 -0.77 7.05
CA MET A 175 0.59 -2.12 7.61
C MET A 175 0.67 -3.13 6.47
N TYR A 176 1.72 -3.94 6.50
CA TYR A 176 1.97 -4.95 5.48
C TYR A 176 1.60 -6.35 5.98
N PRO A 177 0.74 -7.11 5.26
CA PRO A 177 0.34 -8.46 5.66
C PRO A 177 1.54 -9.38 5.84
N ARG A 178 1.49 -10.30 6.82
CA ARG A 178 2.61 -11.20 7.15
C ARG A 178 3.05 -12.15 6.02
N VAL A 179 2.26 -12.27 4.95
CA VAL A 179 2.55 -13.13 3.78
C VAL A 179 3.19 -12.35 2.63
N MET A 180 3.14 -11.02 2.67
CA MET A 180 3.43 -10.17 1.52
C MET A 180 4.86 -10.38 0.99
N LEU A 181 5.89 -10.43 1.85
CA LEU A 181 7.26 -10.67 1.38
C LEU A 181 7.38 -12.03 0.66
N GLY A 182 6.72 -13.06 1.18
CA GLY A 182 6.75 -14.39 0.58
C GLY A 182 6.09 -14.43 -0.80
N ASP A 183 4.98 -13.71 -0.96
CA ASP A 183 4.28 -13.63 -2.25
C ASP A 183 5.12 -12.86 -3.29
N PHE A 184 5.76 -11.74 -2.89
CA PHE A 184 6.69 -11.00 -3.74
C PHE A 184 7.90 -11.84 -4.17
N ASP A 185 8.52 -12.55 -3.22
CA ASP A 185 9.72 -13.36 -3.48
C ASP A 185 9.39 -14.46 -4.48
N LYS A 186 8.27 -15.16 -4.27
CA LYS A 186 7.74 -16.18 -5.18
C LYS A 186 7.44 -15.61 -6.57
N ALA A 187 6.73 -14.48 -6.65
CA ALA A 187 6.40 -13.86 -7.92
C ALA A 187 7.65 -13.44 -8.70
N SER A 188 8.68 -12.92 -8.01
CA SER A 188 9.96 -12.57 -8.61
C SER A 188 10.79 -13.79 -9.03
N ASP A 189 10.70 -14.91 -8.31
CA ASP A 189 11.36 -16.17 -8.72
C ASP A 189 10.70 -16.76 -9.97
N GLU A 190 9.36 -16.71 -10.05
CA GLU A 190 8.62 -17.17 -11.22
C GLU A 190 8.89 -16.29 -12.45
N LYS A 191 9.05 -14.98 -12.24
CA LYS A 191 9.23 -13.96 -13.27
C LYS A 191 10.47 -13.10 -12.98
N PRO A 192 11.69 -13.64 -13.17
CA PRO A 192 12.93 -13.00 -12.74
C PRO A 192 13.24 -11.68 -13.45
N ASP A 193 12.67 -11.47 -14.64
CA ASP A 193 12.88 -10.29 -15.48
C ASP A 193 11.69 -9.33 -15.48
N TRP A 194 10.78 -9.44 -14.51
CA TRP A 194 9.66 -8.51 -14.35
C TRP A 194 9.79 -7.69 -13.08
N ILE A 195 9.27 -6.48 -13.11
CA ILE A 195 8.87 -5.77 -11.90
C ILE A 195 7.51 -6.33 -11.48
N VAL A 196 7.43 -6.85 -10.26
CA VAL A 196 6.17 -7.34 -9.70
C VAL A 196 5.69 -6.39 -8.61
N ALA A 197 4.39 -6.08 -8.59
CA ALA A 197 3.79 -5.10 -7.69
C ALA A 197 2.53 -5.64 -7.00
N SER A 198 2.23 -5.12 -5.80
CA SER A 198 0.95 -5.40 -5.14
C SER A 198 -0.19 -4.56 -5.70
N SER A 199 0.10 -3.43 -6.34
CA SER A 199 -0.87 -2.57 -7.00
C SER A 199 -0.20 -1.76 -8.11
N GLY A 200 -0.98 -1.46 -9.13
CA GLY A 200 -0.57 -0.57 -10.20
C GLY A 200 -1.73 -0.20 -11.10
N TRP A 201 -1.47 0.64 -12.09
CA TRP A 201 -2.48 1.09 -13.04
C TRP A 201 -1.89 1.21 -14.44
N ARG A 202 -2.77 1.24 -15.44
CA ARG A 202 -2.40 1.45 -16.84
C ARG A 202 -2.52 2.92 -17.19
N VAL A 203 -1.58 3.43 -17.97
CA VAL A 203 -1.60 4.82 -18.44
C VAL A 203 -2.80 5.00 -19.38
N PRO A 204 -3.67 6.00 -19.16
CA PRO A 204 -4.79 6.26 -20.05
C PRO A 204 -4.30 6.84 -21.38
N GLU A 205 -5.01 6.57 -22.47
CA GLU A 205 -4.63 6.98 -23.84
C GLU A 205 -4.46 8.50 -23.97
N ASP A 206 -5.23 9.28 -23.20
CA ASP A 206 -5.16 10.74 -23.20
C ASP A 206 -4.09 11.31 -22.27
N LEU A 207 -3.33 10.46 -21.56
CA LEU A 207 -2.26 10.83 -20.64
C LEU A 207 -2.73 11.74 -19.48
N VAL A 208 -4.00 11.64 -19.08
CA VAL A 208 -4.57 12.42 -17.97
C VAL A 208 -4.93 11.51 -16.80
N ASP A 209 -4.23 11.72 -15.67
CA ASP A 209 -4.56 11.12 -14.37
C ASP A 209 -5.86 11.70 -13.83
N ARG A 210 -6.70 10.85 -13.23
CA ARG A 210 -8.05 11.21 -12.77
C ARG A 210 -8.41 10.46 -11.51
N ASP A 211 -9.36 11.01 -10.78
CA ASP A 211 -9.90 10.33 -9.61
C ASP A 211 -10.59 9.02 -9.98
N THR A 212 -10.35 8.01 -9.14
CA THR A 212 -10.97 6.70 -9.30
C THR A 212 -12.44 6.77 -8.87
N THR A 213 -13.34 6.60 -9.82
CA THR A 213 -14.78 6.46 -9.56
C THR A 213 -15.14 5.02 -9.20
N PHE A 214 -16.33 4.82 -8.65
CA PHE A 214 -16.88 3.47 -8.42
C PHE A 214 -16.84 2.61 -9.70
N TRP A 215 -17.29 3.17 -10.83
CA TRP A 215 -17.39 2.42 -12.08
C TRP A 215 -16.03 2.12 -12.71
N THR A 216 -15.10 3.08 -12.68
CA THR A 216 -13.74 2.84 -13.21
C THR A 216 -13.00 1.83 -12.34
N ASN A 217 -13.20 1.84 -11.03
CA ASN A 217 -12.65 0.82 -10.12
C ASN A 217 -13.23 -0.57 -10.43
N VAL A 218 -14.56 -0.70 -10.53
CA VAL A 218 -15.20 -2.00 -10.84
C VAL A 218 -14.70 -2.55 -12.18
N LYS A 219 -14.58 -1.69 -13.20
CA LYS A 219 -14.12 -2.07 -14.55
C LYS A 219 -12.59 -2.21 -14.70
N LEU A 220 -11.81 -1.88 -13.67
CA LEU A 220 -10.33 -1.80 -13.76
C LEU A 220 -9.88 -0.91 -14.94
N GLN A 221 -10.63 0.17 -15.17
CA GLN A 221 -10.40 1.08 -16.28
C GLN A 221 -9.30 2.08 -15.89
N ALA A 222 -8.28 2.22 -16.74
CA ALA A 222 -7.23 3.22 -16.59
C ALA A 222 -7.80 4.63 -16.29
N PRO A 223 -7.22 5.40 -15.36
CA PRO A 223 -6.05 5.11 -14.52
C PRO A 223 -6.38 4.44 -13.17
N ALA A 224 -7.52 3.74 -13.03
CA ALA A 224 -7.90 3.12 -11.76
C ALA A 224 -6.86 2.07 -11.28
N PRO A 225 -6.39 2.17 -10.02
CA PRO A 225 -5.51 1.18 -9.41
C PRO A 225 -6.11 -0.23 -9.38
N VAL A 226 -5.28 -1.22 -9.69
CA VAL A 226 -5.60 -2.64 -9.67
C VAL A 226 -4.78 -3.32 -8.58
N PRO A 227 -5.38 -3.66 -7.42
CA PRO A 227 -4.67 -4.35 -6.35
C PRO A 227 -4.53 -5.86 -6.64
N THR A 228 -3.52 -6.48 -6.03
CA THR A 228 -3.17 -7.91 -6.09
C THR A 228 -4.31 -8.85 -5.75
N THR A 229 -5.24 -8.41 -4.91
CA THR A 229 -6.44 -9.16 -4.49
C THR A 229 -7.56 -9.17 -5.52
N ARG A 230 -7.41 -8.42 -6.61
CA ARG A 230 -8.40 -8.28 -7.69
C ARG A 230 -7.97 -8.91 -9.02
N VAL A 231 -6.86 -9.63 -9.01
CA VAL A 231 -6.34 -10.33 -10.19
C VAL A 231 -6.18 -11.81 -9.86
N ASN A 232 -6.40 -12.67 -10.86
CA ASN A 232 -6.25 -14.13 -10.71
C ASN A 232 -4.95 -14.65 -11.33
N ASP A 233 -4.28 -13.81 -12.12
CA ASP A 233 -3.00 -14.07 -12.80
C ASP A 233 -2.23 -12.74 -12.87
N PHE A 234 -1.00 -12.77 -13.38
CA PHE A 234 -0.19 -11.58 -13.62
C PHE A 234 -0.93 -10.59 -14.55
N TYR A 235 -1.24 -9.41 -14.01
CA TYR A 235 -1.95 -8.36 -14.72
C TYR A 235 -0.98 -7.25 -15.12
N GLU A 236 -0.85 -7.01 -16.42
CA GLU A 236 0.07 -6.01 -16.95
C GLU A 236 -0.35 -4.59 -16.54
N ILE A 237 0.63 -3.82 -16.09
CA ILE A 237 0.49 -2.43 -15.67
C ILE A 237 1.59 -1.57 -16.28
N ASP A 238 1.32 -0.28 -16.39
CA ASP A 238 2.33 0.68 -16.84
C ASP A 238 2.99 1.37 -15.65
N ILE A 239 2.24 1.59 -14.57
CA ILE A 239 2.69 2.31 -13.37
C ILE A 239 2.56 1.43 -12.13
N VAL A 240 3.66 1.24 -11.40
CA VAL A 240 3.68 0.59 -10.07
C VAL A 240 3.37 1.59 -8.97
N GLN A 241 2.87 1.12 -7.82
CA GLN A 241 2.53 1.98 -6.68
C GLN A 241 3.30 1.61 -5.40
N GLY A 242 4.18 2.52 -4.95
CA GLY A 242 5.06 2.31 -3.80
C GLY A 242 4.34 2.05 -2.48
N TYR A 243 3.19 2.67 -2.24
CA TYR A 243 2.45 2.51 -0.97
C TYR A 243 2.08 1.05 -0.69
N SER A 244 1.82 0.27 -1.74
CA SER A 244 1.42 -1.14 -1.65
C SER A 244 2.57 -2.14 -1.74
N GLY A 245 3.73 -1.67 -2.18
CA GLY A 245 4.90 -2.47 -2.45
C GLY A 245 5.09 -2.78 -3.93
N PHE A 246 6.35 -2.70 -4.38
CA PHE A 246 6.81 -3.30 -5.63
C PHE A 246 8.23 -3.83 -5.49
N LEU A 247 8.55 -4.91 -6.20
CA LEU A 247 9.87 -5.54 -6.17
C LEU A 247 10.61 -5.24 -7.47
N ILE A 248 11.81 -4.68 -7.31
CA ILE A 248 12.72 -4.32 -8.41
C ILE A 248 14.09 -4.98 -8.20
N LYS A 249 14.93 -4.92 -9.25
CA LYS A 249 16.36 -5.22 -9.21
C LYS A 249 17.12 -4.07 -9.85
N PRO A 250 18.34 -3.72 -9.39
CA PRO A 250 19.07 -2.59 -9.97
C PRO A 250 19.29 -2.72 -11.50
N ARG A 251 19.48 -3.94 -12.02
CA ARG A 251 19.65 -4.20 -13.46
C ARG A 251 18.43 -3.85 -14.33
N PHE A 252 17.28 -3.54 -13.74
CA PHE A 252 16.08 -3.11 -14.48
C PHE A 252 16.16 -1.65 -14.93
N PHE A 253 17.19 -0.90 -14.57
CA PHE A 253 17.29 0.53 -14.81
C PHE A 253 18.66 0.93 -15.37
N CYS A 254 18.66 1.97 -16.20
CA CYS A 254 19.86 2.76 -16.46
C CYS A 254 20.06 3.74 -15.29
N LEU A 255 21.08 3.51 -14.46
CA LEU A 255 21.32 4.32 -13.25
C LEU A 255 21.50 5.81 -13.58
N GLN A 256 22.16 6.12 -14.70
CA GLN A 256 22.39 7.49 -15.16
C GLN A 256 21.07 8.20 -15.46
N GLU A 257 20.12 7.53 -16.11
CA GLU A 257 18.80 8.13 -16.39
C GLU A 257 17.96 8.24 -15.11
N LEU A 258 17.94 7.17 -14.30
CA LEU A 258 17.13 7.11 -13.08
C LEU A 258 17.50 8.21 -12.06
N THR A 259 18.77 8.61 -12.03
CA THR A 259 19.30 9.64 -11.13
C THR A 259 19.34 11.05 -11.75
N ASN A 260 18.93 11.20 -13.01
CA ASN A 260 18.96 12.48 -13.73
C ASN A 260 17.57 13.13 -13.76
N TYR A 261 17.14 13.66 -12.62
CA TYR A 261 15.94 14.50 -12.56
C TYR A 261 16.16 15.79 -13.35
N PRO A 262 15.28 16.14 -14.31
CA PRO A 262 15.33 17.44 -14.94
C PRO A 262 14.97 18.54 -13.92
N ASP A 263 15.44 19.76 -14.18
CA ASP A 263 15.06 20.91 -13.37
C ASP A 263 13.56 21.24 -13.51
N GLU A 264 13.02 21.04 -14.72
CA GLU A 264 11.61 21.22 -15.04
C GLU A 264 11.03 20.04 -15.85
N PRO A 265 9.74 19.68 -15.64
CA PRO A 265 8.83 20.26 -14.66
C PRO A 265 9.11 19.79 -13.23
N VAL A 266 9.07 20.71 -12.26
CA VAL A 266 9.26 20.40 -10.82
C VAL A 266 8.35 19.27 -10.31
N ALA A 267 7.16 19.12 -10.93
CA ALA A 267 6.20 18.05 -10.66
C ALA A 267 6.82 16.64 -10.62
N LEU A 268 7.84 16.38 -11.45
CA LEU A 268 8.50 15.07 -11.55
C LEU A 268 9.14 14.62 -10.23
N LYS A 269 9.55 15.56 -9.36
CA LYS A 269 10.14 15.27 -8.05
C LYS A 269 9.15 14.68 -7.04
N PHE A 270 7.83 14.69 -7.33
CA PHE A 270 6.77 14.27 -6.41
C PHE A 270 5.92 13.10 -6.93
N VAL A 271 6.31 12.51 -8.05
CA VAL A 271 5.59 11.40 -8.73
C VAL A 271 6.56 10.26 -9.01
N ASP A 272 7.15 9.76 -7.94
CA ASP A 272 8.13 8.69 -7.94
C ASP A 272 7.59 7.40 -8.56
N ASP A 273 6.30 7.09 -8.36
CA ASP A 273 5.61 5.97 -9.01
C ASP A 273 5.68 6.07 -10.55
N VAL A 274 5.45 7.26 -11.12
CA VAL A 274 5.58 7.48 -12.58
C VAL A 274 7.05 7.47 -12.99
N TRP A 275 7.92 8.10 -12.21
CA TRP A 275 9.35 8.20 -12.48
C TRP A 275 10.01 6.82 -12.58
N ILE A 276 9.83 5.96 -11.58
CA ILE A 276 10.43 4.61 -11.58
C ILE A 276 9.86 3.77 -12.73
N SER A 277 8.57 3.91 -13.00
CA SER A 277 7.87 3.15 -14.03
C SER A 277 8.32 3.51 -15.45
N ALA A 278 8.59 4.79 -15.71
CA ALA A 278 9.07 5.29 -17.00
C ALA A 278 10.53 4.89 -17.29
N HIS A 279 11.34 4.73 -16.25
CA HIS A 279 12.75 4.34 -16.35
C HIS A 279 12.97 2.81 -16.34
N ALA A 280 11.95 2.03 -15.99
CA ALA A 280 12.03 0.58 -16.01
C ALA A 280 12.25 0.06 -17.45
N GLN A 281 13.28 -0.76 -17.62
CA GLN A 281 13.63 -1.42 -18.88
C GLN A 281 12.96 -2.79 -19.06
N VAL A 282 12.09 -3.16 -18.11
CA VAL A 282 11.37 -4.43 -18.10
C VAL A 282 9.87 -4.21 -17.88
N SER A 283 9.08 -5.22 -18.23
CA SER A 283 7.64 -5.23 -18.03
C SER A 283 7.26 -5.26 -16.55
N LYS A 284 6.09 -4.69 -16.25
CA LYS A 284 5.56 -4.50 -14.90
C LYS A 284 4.23 -5.22 -14.78
N TYR A 285 4.06 -5.99 -13.70
CA TYR A 285 2.85 -6.77 -13.47
C TYR A 285 2.39 -6.70 -12.01
N VAL A 286 1.08 -6.66 -11.82
CA VAL A 286 0.46 -6.99 -10.54
C VAL A 286 0.33 -8.51 -10.47
N PHE A 287 0.92 -9.13 -9.45
CA PHE A 287 0.76 -10.57 -9.21
C PHE A 287 -0.51 -10.84 -8.37
N PRO A 288 -1.09 -12.06 -8.40
CA PRO A 288 -2.23 -12.40 -7.55
C PRO A 288 -1.82 -12.75 -6.11
N SER A 289 -2.52 -12.19 -5.11
CA SER A 289 -2.38 -12.52 -3.68
C SER A 289 -3.70 -12.34 -2.93
N ASN A 290 -3.82 -12.99 -1.78
CA ASN A 290 -5.02 -12.99 -0.94
C ASN A 290 -5.08 -11.83 0.08
N ARG A 291 -4.02 -11.03 0.21
CA ARG A 291 -3.96 -9.92 1.16
C ARG A 291 -3.32 -8.68 0.53
N PHE A 292 -3.77 -7.51 0.99
CA PHE A 292 -3.28 -6.21 0.54
C PHE A 292 -2.83 -5.36 1.73
N CYS A 293 -2.00 -4.35 1.50
CA CYS A 293 -1.60 -3.42 2.55
C CYS A 293 -2.78 -2.55 3.00
N TYR A 294 -2.67 -1.97 4.19
CA TYR A 294 -3.68 -1.06 4.70
C TYR A 294 -3.10 -0.04 5.68
N THR A 295 -3.60 1.18 5.62
CA THR A 295 -3.44 2.17 6.68
C THR A 295 -4.53 1.96 7.74
N PRO A 296 -4.19 1.93 9.04
CA PRO A 296 -5.19 1.87 10.11
C PRO A 296 -6.15 3.05 10.05
N PHE A 297 -7.46 2.80 10.12
CA PHE A 297 -8.46 3.82 9.81
C PHE A 297 -8.41 5.05 10.73
N TRP A 298 -8.03 4.87 12.01
CA TRP A 298 -7.87 5.96 12.99
C TRP A 298 -6.59 6.79 12.79
N LYS A 299 -5.67 6.37 11.91
CA LYS A 299 -4.49 7.16 11.51
C LYS A 299 -4.63 7.83 10.14
N LEU A 300 -5.76 7.63 9.46
CA LEU A 300 -5.96 8.14 8.10
C LEU A 300 -5.80 9.66 8.03
N ASP A 301 -6.34 10.41 8.98
CA ASP A 301 -6.29 11.87 8.93
C ASP A 301 -4.86 12.42 9.07
N PHE A 302 -4.07 11.82 9.97
CA PHE A 302 -2.65 12.18 10.16
C PHE A 302 -1.80 11.89 8.92
N PHE A 303 -1.98 10.72 8.30
CA PHE A 303 -1.20 10.39 7.10
C PHE A 303 -1.71 11.12 5.87
N LYS A 304 -3.02 11.41 5.76
CA LYS A 304 -3.58 12.22 4.68
C LYS A 304 -3.06 13.65 4.71
N SER A 305 -2.98 14.30 5.87
CA SER A 305 -2.47 15.67 5.99
C SER A 305 -1.00 15.78 5.57
N ASN A 306 -0.21 14.73 5.81
CA ASN A 306 1.20 14.63 5.44
C ASN A 306 1.45 13.89 4.11
N SER A 307 0.40 13.50 3.39
CA SER A 307 0.54 12.77 2.12
C SER A 307 1.10 13.67 1.02
N LEU A 308 1.68 13.05 -0.01
CA LEU A 308 2.03 13.75 -1.25
C LEU A 308 0.81 14.04 -2.11
N ALA A 309 -0.30 13.33 -1.89
CA ALA A 309 -1.53 13.50 -2.66
C ALA A 309 -2.07 14.92 -2.57
N SER A 310 -1.95 15.57 -1.39
CA SER A 310 -2.27 16.99 -1.25
C SER A 310 -1.38 17.82 -2.16
N ILE A 311 -0.05 17.70 -2.09
CA ILE A 311 0.90 18.45 -2.96
C ILE A 311 0.65 18.19 -4.45
N ASN A 312 0.32 16.95 -4.82
CA ASN A 312 0.12 16.55 -6.21
C ASN A 312 -1.12 17.19 -6.85
N ASN A 313 -2.12 17.52 -6.02
CA ASN A 313 -3.44 17.99 -6.43
C ASN A 313 -3.76 19.43 -5.96
N HIS A 314 -3.00 20.01 -5.01
CA HIS A 314 -3.32 21.30 -4.40
C HIS A 314 -3.20 22.44 -5.41
N GLY A 315 -4.26 23.24 -5.54
CA GLY A 315 -4.30 24.42 -6.41
C GLY A 315 -4.52 24.13 -7.90
N LYS A 316 -4.90 22.90 -8.25
CA LYS A 316 -5.13 22.46 -9.63
C LYS A 316 -6.62 22.25 -9.85
N GLU A 317 -7.20 23.08 -10.70
CA GLU A 317 -8.63 23.01 -11.01
C GLU A 317 -8.94 21.94 -12.07
N LEU A 318 -7.95 21.57 -12.88
CA LEU A 318 -8.07 20.63 -13.99
C LEU A 318 -7.25 19.36 -13.75
N ASP A 319 -7.77 18.20 -14.16
CA ASP A 319 -7.09 16.90 -14.07
C ASP A 319 -5.77 16.91 -14.87
N GLU A 320 -5.72 17.69 -15.96
CA GLU A 320 -4.54 17.87 -16.80
C GLU A 320 -3.38 18.47 -16.01
N ASP A 321 -3.64 19.29 -14.99
CA ASP A 321 -2.60 19.98 -14.24
C ASP A 321 -2.00 19.08 -13.15
N ARG A 322 -2.62 17.94 -12.80
CA ARG A 322 -2.12 17.00 -11.76
C ARG A 322 -0.67 16.59 -12.04
N ASN A 323 0.13 16.40 -10.98
CA ASN A 323 1.56 16.08 -11.15
C ASN A 323 1.74 14.78 -11.96
N ASN A 324 0.87 13.79 -11.76
CA ASN A 324 0.86 12.57 -12.56
C ASN A 324 0.60 12.87 -14.04
N SER A 325 -0.44 13.64 -14.38
CA SER A 325 -0.75 14.04 -15.77
C SER A 325 0.43 14.76 -16.45
N ILE A 326 1.09 15.67 -15.73
CA ILE A 326 2.31 16.34 -16.21
C ILE A 326 3.42 15.32 -16.50
N ALA A 327 3.66 14.38 -15.59
CA ALA A 327 4.68 13.35 -15.75
C ALA A 327 4.37 12.34 -16.85
N LEU A 328 3.10 11.94 -17.00
CA LEU A 328 2.66 11.07 -18.08
C LEU A 328 2.95 11.71 -19.45
N ARG A 329 2.63 12.99 -19.62
CA ARG A 329 2.94 13.73 -20.85
C ARG A 329 4.44 13.92 -21.07
N TYR A 330 5.21 14.16 -20.00
CA TYR A 330 6.67 14.25 -20.06
C TYR A 330 7.28 12.94 -20.60
N PHE A 331 6.79 11.80 -20.14
CA PHE A 331 7.24 10.47 -20.55
C PHE A 331 6.40 9.84 -21.67
N LYS A 332 5.70 10.63 -22.50
CA LYS A 332 4.76 10.10 -23.52
C LYS A 332 5.33 8.97 -24.38
N GLU A 333 6.59 9.06 -24.77
CA GLU A 333 7.28 8.07 -25.61
C GLU A 333 7.52 6.73 -24.90
N LYS A 334 7.39 6.67 -23.57
CA LYS A 334 7.55 5.46 -22.76
C LYS A 334 6.25 4.65 -22.63
N TRP A 335 5.10 5.23 -22.96
CA TRP A 335 3.78 4.61 -22.73
C TRP A 335 3.15 4.05 -24.00
N ASN A 336 3.66 4.42 -25.19
CA ASN A 336 3.12 3.98 -26.46
C ASN A 336 3.20 2.45 -26.59
N ARG A 337 2.04 1.83 -26.75
CA ARG A 337 1.87 0.39 -27.02
C ARG A 337 1.69 0.14 -28.51
#